data_AF-A0A2C8F6M6-F1
#
_entry.id   AF-A0A2C8F6M6-F1
#
_cell.length_a   1.000
_cell.length_b   1.000
_cell.length_c   1.000
_cell.angle_alpha   90.00
_cell.angle_beta   90.00
_cell.angle_gamma   90.00
#
_symmetry.space_group_name_H-M   'P 1'
#
loop_
_entity.id
_entity.type
_entity.pdbx_description
1 polymer ?
#
loop_
_entity_poly.entity_id
_entity_poly.type
_entity_poly.pdbx_seq_one_letter_code
_entity_poly.pdbx_strand_id
1 'polypeptide(L)'
;MVKKGKVKKMESGLERRRTVRIRRSSLIKNKLEGIDRPAMKIAETQEELEQAFGIVYDAYRAANYIKEPHPSKMAYGIHSLLPTTCVFVFKSYLSVLSTMTYIPDTPVFGLPMDAVYKEELDTLRNQGRNIAEVGALATPKQRRWINLISYLAKALFWYARMTDVDDVCIMVNPKHVRFYKEIFLFEDFGEEKWYDGVDAPAVALRVDMDTYERKMTDAYGEADFDTDLLSFFTKVNNVILDPNIEYPIKRTLPLDMSTVKGFITKRPELLETMTEDQEQLFRMIYYEINGIESGFTH
;
A
#
# COMPACT_ATOMS: atom_id res chain seq x y z
N MET A 1 11.77 -32.12 39.56
CA MET A 1 10.55 -31.51 38.97
C MET A 1 10.88 -30.43 37.93
N VAL A 2 11.65 -30.75 36.89
CA VAL A 2 11.95 -29.84 35.78
C VAL A 2 11.88 -30.67 34.51
N LYS A 3 10.87 -30.43 33.64
CA LYS A 3 10.86 -30.82 32.20
C LYS A 3 9.54 -30.61 31.43
N LYS A 4 8.47 -30.04 32.02
CA LYS A 4 7.21 -29.81 31.26
C LYS A 4 7.18 -28.51 30.43
N GLY A 5 8.05 -27.52 30.69
CA GLY A 5 8.05 -26.23 29.97
C GLY A 5 8.84 -26.18 28.65
N LYS A 6 9.86 -27.03 28.47
CA LYS A 6 10.72 -27.01 27.26
C LYS A 6 10.08 -27.70 26.05
N VAL A 7 9.27 -28.74 26.26
CA VAL A 7 8.67 -29.53 25.17
C VAL A 7 7.59 -28.73 24.43
N LYS A 8 6.72 -28.02 25.17
CA LYS A 8 5.62 -27.22 24.60
C LYS A 8 6.11 -26.05 23.73
N LYS A 9 7.22 -25.41 24.12
CA LYS A 9 7.85 -24.30 23.39
C LYS A 9 8.57 -24.76 22.11
N MET A 10 9.02 -26.01 22.09
CA MET A 10 9.70 -26.62 20.95
C MET A 10 8.70 -27.16 19.92
N GLU A 11 7.58 -27.75 20.37
CA GLU A 11 6.44 -28.12 19.52
C GLU A 11 5.80 -26.90 18.87
N SER A 12 5.58 -25.80 19.61
CA SER A 12 5.06 -24.56 19.02
C SER A 12 6.02 -23.95 17.98
N GLY A 13 7.32 -24.09 18.18
CA GLY A 13 8.35 -23.65 17.22
C GLY A 13 8.39 -24.52 15.96
N LEU A 14 8.24 -25.83 16.10
CA LEU A 14 8.16 -26.80 14.99
C LEU A 14 6.87 -26.66 14.18
N GLU A 15 5.73 -26.45 14.84
CA GLU A 15 4.46 -26.14 14.19
C GLU A 15 4.51 -24.79 13.48
N ARG A 16 5.03 -23.74 14.12
CA ARG A 16 5.26 -22.44 13.47
C ARG A 16 6.15 -22.60 12.22
N ARG A 17 7.25 -23.35 12.31
CA ARG A 17 8.13 -23.66 11.17
C ARG A 17 7.41 -24.46 10.07
N ARG A 18 6.55 -25.42 10.41
CA ARG A 18 5.74 -26.19 9.45
C ARG A 18 4.66 -25.33 8.78
N THR A 19 3.93 -24.51 9.54
CA THR A 19 2.92 -23.59 9.01
C THR A 19 3.54 -22.54 8.11
N VAL A 20 4.68 -21.95 8.51
CA VAL A 20 5.47 -21.04 7.67
C VAL A 20 5.90 -21.76 6.39
N ARG A 21 6.42 -22.99 6.46
CA ARG A 21 6.83 -23.77 5.27
C ARG A 21 5.69 -24.13 4.31
N ILE A 22 4.49 -24.44 4.82
CA ILE A 22 3.30 -24.73 4.00
C ILE A 22 2.77 -23.45 3.34
N ARG A 23 2.76 -22.32 4.05
CA ARG A 23 2.36 -21.04 3.45
C ARG A 23 3.40 -20.55 2.44
N ARG A 24 4.69 -20.74 2.73
CA ARG A 24 5.84 -20.46 1.86
C ARG A 24 5.72 -21.17 0.50
N SER A 25 5.41 -22.46 0.46
CA SER A 25 5.23 -23.18 -0.82
C SER A 25 3.99 -22.76 -1.60
N SER A 26 2.97 -22.20 -0.95
CA SER A 26 1.81 -21.61 -1.64
C SER A 26 2.12 -20.22 -2.19
N LEU A 27 2.86 -19.39 -1.45
CA LEU A 27 3.20 -18.01 -1.83
C LEU A 27 4.24 -17.94 -2.97
N ILE A 28 5.11 -18.96 -3.07
CA ILE A 28 6.17 -19.04 -4.09
C ILE A 28 5.73 -19.77 -5.36
N LYS A 29 4.56 -20.43 -5.37
CA LYS A 29 4.01 -21.01 -6.60
C LYS A 29 3.61 -19.89 -7.56
N ASN A 30 4.50 -19.56 -8.49
CA ASN A 30 4.29 -18.64 -9.60
C ASN A 30 3.21 -19.21 -10.55
N LYS A 31 1.93 -19.09 -10.18
CA LYS A 31 0.80 -19.49 -11.03
C LYS A 31 0.33 -18.33 -11.90
N LEU A 32 1.24 -17.80 -12.72
CA LEU A 32 0.88 -16.79 -13.73
C LEU A 32 0.31 -17.41 -15.01
N GLU A 33 0.30 -18.75 -15.11
CA GLU A 33 -0.37 -19.49 -16.17
C GLU A 33 -1.85 -19.08 -16.25
N GLY A 34 -2.27 -18.54 -17.40
CA GLY A 34 -3.63 -18.06 -17.63
C GLY A 34 -3.85 -16.57 -17.37
N ILE A 35 -2.82 -15.80 -16.99
CA ILE A 35 -2.87 -14.33 -17.03
C ILE A 35 -2.33 -13.86 -18.38
N ASP A 36 -3.17 -13.19 -19.16
CA ASP A 36 -2.75 -12.60 -20.43
C ASP A 36 -1.87 -11.37 -20.15
N ARG A 37 -0.65 -11.38 -20.71
CA ARG A 37 0.37 -10.31 -20.59
C ARG A 37 0.42 -9.74 -19.16
N PRO A 38 0.88 -10.53 -18.17
CA PRO A 38 0.95 -10.08 -16.79
C PRO A 38 1.92 -8.91 -16.67
N ALA A 39 1.50 -7.85 -16.00
CA ALA A 39 2.37 -6.70 -15.73
C ALA A 39 2.18 -6.17 -14.32
N MET A 40 3.22 -5.59 -13.73
CA MET A 40 3.15 -4.87 -12.48
C MET A 40 3.80 -3.51 -12.68
N LYS A 41 3.12 -2.45 -12.22
CA LYS A 41 3.60 -1.08 -12.33
C LYS A 41 2.93 -0.21 -11.27
N ILE A 42 3.41 1.02 -11.13
CA ILE A 42 2.64 2.07 -10.46
C ILE A 42 1.64 2.62 -11.47
N ALA A 43 0.38 2.81 -11.06
CA ALA A 43 -0.66 3.35 -11.94
C ALA A 43 -0.33 4.79 -12.36
N GLU A 44 -0.57 5.08 -13.63
CA GLU A 44 -0.27 6.38 -14.26
C GLU A 44 -1.47 6.95 -15.00
N THR A 45 -2.41 6.11 -15.45
CA THR A 45 -3.60 6.57 -16.17
C THR A 45 -4.83 6.63 -15.28
N GLN A 46 -5.79 7.47 -15.66
CA GLN A 46 -7.08 7.56 -14.98
C GLN A 46 -7.79 6.19 -14.95
N GLU A 47 -7.76 5.42 -16.04
CA GLU A 47 -8.41 4.10 -16.11
C GLU A 47 -7.76 3.07 -15.18
N GLU A 48 -6.44 3.11 -15.01
CA GLU A 48 -5.73 2.22 -14.06
C GLU A 48 -6.13 2.54 -12.62
N LEU A 49 -6.19 3.84 -12.28
CA LEU A 49 -6.59 4.32 -10.97
C LEU A 49 -8.07 4.02 -10.67
N GLU A 50 -8.98 4.28 -11.62
CA GLU A 50 -10.40 3.97 -11.49
C GLU A 50 -10.62 2.47 -11.23
N GLN A 51 -9.95 1.60 -11.97
CA GLN A 51 -10.02 0.16 -11.73
C GLN A 51 -9.46 -0.24 -10.37
N ALA A 52 -8.31 0.32 -9.97
CA ALA A 52 -7.71 0.05 -8.66
C ALA A 52 -8.65 0.45 -7.52
N PHE A 53 -9.18 1.67 -7.56
CA PHE A 53 -10.10 2.17 -6.53
C PHE A 53 -11.44 1.44 -6.53
N GLY A 54 -11.91 0.96 -7.70
CA GLY A 54 -13.07 0.08 -7.80
C GLY A 54 -12.86 -1.28 -7.14
N ILE A 55 -11.68 -1.90 -7.33
CA ILE A 55 -11.34 -3.18 -6.67
C ILE A 55 -11.31 -3.01 -5.14
N VAL A 56 -10.76 -1.90 -4.64
CA VAL A 56 -10.76 -1.57 -3.20
C VAL A 56 -12.19 -1.42 -2.69
N TYR A 57 -13.00 -0.66 -3.42
CA TYR A 57 -14.42 -0.45 -3.09
C TYR A 57 -15.18 -1.77 -2.97
N ASP A 58 -15.07 -2.64 -3.96
CA ASP A 58 -15.73 -3.96 -3.96
C ASP A 58 -15.25 -4.83 -2.79
N ALA A 59 -13.95 -4.80 -2.49
CA ALA A 59 -13.39 -5.52 -1.36
C ALA A 59 -13.92 -4.99 -0.02
N TYR A 60 -14.02 -3.67 0.12
CA TYR A 60 -14.49 -3.01 1.35
C TYR A 60 -15.99 -3.20 1.54
N ARG A 61 -16.79 -3.10 0.47
CA ARG A 61 -18.22 -3.48 0.45
C ARG A 61 -18.41 -4.92 0.89
N ALA A 62 -17.66 -5.86 0.30
CA ALA A 62 -17.73 -7.28 0.65
C ALA A 62 -17.26 -7.60 2.08
N ALA A 63 -16.53 -6.68 2.71
CA ALA A 63 -16.07 -6.77 4.10
C ALA A 63 -16.94 -5.97 5.09
N ASN A 64 -18.02 -5.33 4.61
CA ASN A 64 -18.91 -4.43 5.36
C ASN A 64 -18.25 -3.17 5.93
N TYR A 65 -17.12 -2.73 5.35
CA TYR A 65 -16.46 -1.46 5.71
C TYR A 65 -17.14 -0.24 5.06
N ILE A 66 -17.84 -0.45 3.95
CA ILE A 66 -18.65 0.58 3.29
C ILE A 66 -20.11 0.13 3.40
N LYS A 67 -20.87 0.75 4.31
CA LYS A 67 -22.28 0.42 4.54
C LYS A 67 -23.19 1.08 3.51
N GLU A 68 -23.00 2.39 3.31
CA GLU A 68 -23.72 3.16 2.31
C GLU A 68 -22.96 3.17 0.98
N PRO A 69 -23.56 2.70 -0.13
CA PRO A 69 -22.91 2.73 -1.43
C PRO A 69 -22.64 4.17 -1.88
N HIS A 70 -21.43 4.41 -2.39
CA HIS A 70 -21.10 5.69 -3.02
C HIS A 70 -21.37 5.61 -4.54
N PRO A 71 -21.97 6.64 -5.18
CA PRO A 71 -22.27 6.63 -6.62
C PRO A 71 -21.06 6.38 -7.52
N SER A 72 -19.87 6.83 -7.11
CA SER A 72 -18.63 6.61 -7.84
C SER A 72 -18.20 5.15 -7.90
N LYS A 73 -18.68 4.29 -6.99
CA LYS A 73 -18.25 2.89 -6.79
C LYS A 73 -16.73 2.74 -6.65
N MET A 74 -16.09 3.71 -6.03
CA MET A 74 -14.64 3.75 -5.82
C MET A 74 -14.32 4.12 -4.37
N ALA A 75 -13.25 3.55 -3.83
CA ALA A 75 -12.75 3.82 -2.48
C ALA A 75 -11.30 4.32 -2.56
N TYR A 76 -11.10 5.59 -2.20
CA TYR A 76 -9.82 6.28 -2.14
C TYR A 76 -9.95 7.52 -1.25
N GLY A 77 -8.83 8.04 -0.74
CA GLY A 77 -8.79 9.28 0.04
C GLY A 77 -7.99 10.37 -0.68
N ILE A 78 -7.91 11.56 -0.10
CA ILE A 78 -7.12 12.66 -0.67
C ILE A 78 -5.63 12.28 -0.84
N HIS A 79 -5.08 11.48 0.08
CA HIS A 79 -3.72 10.95 0.00
C HIS A 79 -3.47 10.17 -1.29
N SER A 80 -4.50 9.51 -1.85
CA SER A 80 -4.38 8.77 -3.12
C SER A 80 -4.13 9.67 -4.32
N LEU A 81 -4.39 10.97 -4.20
CA LEU A 81 -4.18 11.97 -5.24
C LEU A 81 -2.90 12.78 -5.03
N LEU A 82 -2.08 12.47 -4.02
CA LEU A 82 -0.82 13.20 -3.80
C LEU A 82 0.26 12.74 -4.80
N PRO A 83 1.15 13.64 -5.25
CA PRO A 83 2.24 13.31 -6.18
C PRO A 83 3.18 12.21 -5.68
N THR A 84 3.31 12.07 -4.35
CA THR A 84 4.19 11.11 -3.69
C THR A 84 3.56 9.72 -3.53
N THR A 85 2.24 9.60 -3.70
CA THR A 85 1.54 8.34 -3.50
C THR A 85 1.69 7.42 -4.70
N CYS A 86 2.03 6.16 -4.43
CA CYS A 86 2.22 5.13 -5.44
C CYS A 86 1.12 4.07 -5.32
N VAL A 87 0.18 4.05 -6.27
CA VAL A 87 -0.82 2.98 -6.39
C VAL A 87 -0.21 1.86 -7.24
N PHE A 88 0.33 0.82 -6.60
CA PHE A 88 0.87 -0.35 -7.30
C PHE A 88 -0.27 -1.22 -7.81
N VAL A 89 -0.23 -1.56 -9.10
CA VAL A 89 -1.22 -2.41 -9.75
C VAL A 89 -0.56 -3.64 -10.37
N PHE A 90 -1.22 -4.78 -10.23
CA PHE A 90 -0.92 -5.98 -11.00
C PHE A 90 -2.01 -6.13 -12.07
N LYS A 91 -1.62 -6.30 -13.33
CA LYS A 91 -2.49 -6.24 -14.50
C LYS A 91 -2.46 -7.53 -15.31
N SER A 92 -3.55 -7.76 -16.04
CA SER A 92 -3.61 -8.64 -17.21
C SER A 92 -3.99 -7.78 -18.40
N TYR A 93 -3.03 -7.54 -19.29
CA TYR A 93 -3.17 -6.59 -20.39
C TYR A 93 -3.70 -5.22 -19.90
N LEU A 94 -4.95 -4.85 -20.21
CA LEU A 94 -5.56 -3.58 -19.81
C LEU A 94 -6.32 -3.63 -18.46
N SER A 95 -6.55 -4.82 -17.91
CA SER A 95 -7.34 -4.99 -16.70
C SER A 95 -6.47 -5.05 -15.44
N VAL A 96 -6.76 -4.22 -14.45
CA VAL A 96 -6.16 -4.33 -13.11
C VAL A 96 -6.77 -5.54 -12.39
N LEU A 97 -5.92 -6.40 -11.85
CA LEU A 97 -6.30 -7.62 -11.14
C LEU A 97 -6.09 -7.51 -9.63
N SER A 98 -5.16 -6.67 -9.19
CA SER A 98 -4.84 -6.47 -7.77
C SER A 98 -4.21 -5.09 -7.59
N THR A 99 -4.40 -4.51 -6.42
CA THR A 99 -3.84 -3.20 -6.06
C THR A 99 -3.30 -3.18 -4.63
N MET A 100 -2.35 -2.29 -4.39
CA MET A 100 -1.78 -1.94 -3.10
C MET A 100 -1.26 -0.49 -3.17
N THR A 101 -1.61 0.35 -2.21
CA THR A 101 -1.22 1.76 -2.23
C THR A 101 -0.15 2.03 -1.18
N TYR A 102 0.93 2.69 -1.62
CA TYR A 102 2.03 3.15 -0.80
C TYR A 102 1.96 4.68 -0.65
N ILE A 103 1.88 5.16 0.59
CA ILE A 103 1.67 6.57 0.92
C ILE A 103 2.83 7.02 1.82
N PRO A 104 3.81 7.77 1.29
CA PRO A 104 4.85 8.38 2.11
C PRO A 104 4.26 9.44 3.05
N ASP A 105 4.78 9.49 4.28
CA ASP A 105 4.42 10.53 5.23
C ASP A 105 4.88 11.90 4.74
N THR A 106 4.07 12.93 4.98
CA THR A 106 4.41 14.30 4.61
C THR A 106 4.02 15.27 5.72
N PRO A 107 4.75 16.39 5.91
CA PRO A 107 4.45 17.32 6.99
C PRO A 107 3.02 17.90 6.98
N VAL A 108 2.45 18.09 5.78
CA VAL A 108 1.14 18.75 5.62
C VAL A 108 -0.01 17.74 5.57
N PHE A 109 0.14 16.62 4.87
CA PHE A 109 -0.93 15.62 4.74
C PHE A 109 -0.86 14.51 5.79
N GLY A 110 0.28 14.31 6.44
CA GLY A 110 0.50 13.17 7.31
C GLY A 110 0.28 11.84 6.58
N LEU A 111 -0.24 10.86 7.34
CA LEU A 111 -0.68 9.55 6.86
C LEU A 111 -2.17 9.34 7.18
N PRO A 112 -2.92 8.56 6.39
CA PRO A 112 -4.28 8.14 6.77
C PRO A 112 -4.37 7.54 8.18
N MET A 113 -3.34 6.80 8.62
CA MET A 113 -3.22 6.24 9.96
C MET A 113 -3.23 7.29 11.09
N ASP A 114 -2.95 8.56 10.82
CA ASP A 114 -3.03 9.63 11.82
C ASP A 114 -4.44 9.77 12.41
N ALA A 115 -5.48 9.36 11.70
CA ALA A 115 -6.84 9.38 12.22
C ALA A 115 -7.03 8.55 13.51
N VAL A 116 -6.14 7.57 13.77
CA VAL A 116 -6.28 6.62 14.89
C VAL A 116 -4.97 6.45 15.67
N TYR A 117 -3.83 6.52 14.99
CA TYR A 117 -2.49 6.16 15.50
C TYR A 117 -1.49 7.31 15.41
N LYS A 118 -1.97 8.56 15.48
CA LYS A 118 -1.10 9.74 15.43
C LYS A 118 -0.04 9.75 16.52
N GLU A 119 -0.37 9.38 17.76
CA GLU A 119 0.59 9.38 18.87
C GLU A 119 1.74 8.38 18.64
N GLU A 120 1.41 7.19 18.15
CA GLU A 120 2.39 6.17 17.79
C GLU A 120 3.28 6.65 16.63
N LEU A 121 2.68 7.22 15.57
CA LEU A 121 3.41 7.77 14.43
C LEU A 121 4.30 8.96 14.83
N ASP A 122 3.81 9.85 15.68
CA ASP A 122 4.56 11.01 16.17
C ASP A 122 5.79 10.58 16.96
N THR A 123 5.76 9.41 17.63
CA THR A 123 6.95 8.83 18.27
C THR A 123 8.07 8.54 17.25
N LEU A 124 7.73 8.09 16.03
CA LEU A 124 8.70 7.86 14.96
C LEU A 124 9.14 9.17 14.29
N ARG A 125 8.19 10.09 14.03
CA ARG A 125 8.48 11.42 13.47
C ARG A 125 9.45 12.20 14.37
N ASN A 126 9.25 12.13 15.69
CA ASN A 126 10.12 12.76 16.67
C ASN A 126 11.53 12.13 16.74
N GLN A 127 11.69 10.91 16.25
CA GLN A 127 13.00 10.27 16.06
C GLN A 127 13.65 10.65 14.72
N GLY A 128 12.98 11.45 13.88
CA GLY A 128 13.44 11.82 12.55
C GLY A 128 13.34 10.70 11.53
N ARG A 129 12.50 9.68 11.77
CA ARG A 129 12.35 8.52 10.89
C ARG A 129 11.43 8.84 9.71
N ASN A 130 11.79 8.33 8.53
CA ASN A 130 10.98 8.37 7.32
C ASN A 130 9.95 7.25 7.35
N ILE A 131 8.67 7.61 7.34
CA ILE A 131 7.55 6.67 7.47
C ILE A 131 6.77 6.59 6.16
N ALA A 132 6.27 5.40 5.82
CA ALA A 132 5.23 5.25 4.82
C ALA A 132 4.12 4.33 5.32
N GLU A 133 2.88 4.63 4.94
CA GLU A 133 1.75 3.74 5.12
C GLU A 133 1.52 2.87 3.89
N VAL A 134 1.16 1.60 4.13
CA VAL A 134 0.61 0.72 3.09
C VAL A 134 -0.85 0.45 3.36
N GLY A 135 -1.69 0.80 2.38
CA GLY A 135 -3.14 0.66 2.46
C GLY A 135 -3.73 0.10 1.18
N ALA A 136 -5.07 0.08 1.14
CA ALA A 136 -5.85 -0.25 -0.05
C ALA A 136 -5.44 -1.57 -0.75
N LEU A 137 -4.99 -2.55 0.04
CA LEU A 137 -4.60 -3.86 -0.46
C LEU A 137 -5.86 -4.65 -0.82
N ALA A 138 -6.05 -4.92 -2.12
CA ALA A 138 -7.23 -5.64 -2.58
C ALA A 138 -6.94 -6.52 -3.81
N THR A 139 -7.40 -7.77 -3.73
CA THR A 139 -7.51 -8.71 -4.85
C THR A 139 -8.93 -9.30 -4.86
N PRO A 140 -9.63 -9.29 -6.02
CA PRO A 140 -10.94 -9.91 -6.16
C PRO A 140 -10.94 -11.38 -5.70
N LYS A 141 -12.03 -11.81 -5.04
CA LYS A 141 -12.12 -13.14 -4.40
C LYS A 141 -11.77 -14.29 -5.35
N GLN A 142 -12.21 -14.18 -6.60
CA GLN A 142 -12.03 -15.19 -7.66
C GLN A 142 -10.56 -15.40 -8.05
N ARG A 143 -9.67 -14.47 -7.67
CA ARG A 143 -8.25 -14.45 -8.09
C ARG A 143 -7.26 -14.58 -6.93
N ARG A 144 -7.75 -14.72 -5.70
CA ARG A 144 -6.89 -14.82 -4.50
C ARG A 144 -5.96 -16.03 -4.50
N TRP A 145 -6.32 -17.08 -5.25
CA TRP A 145 -5.49 -18.28 -5.40
C TRP A 145 -4.16 -18.04 -6.13
N ILE A 146 -4.01 -16.92 -6.83
CA ILE A 146 -2.82 -16.56 -7.63
C ILE A 146 -1.77 -15.81 -6.77
N ASN A 147 -2.07 -15.48 -5.51
CA ASN A 147 -1.14 -14.83 -4.57
C ASN A 147 -0.50 -13.53 -5.09
N LEU A 148 -1.23 -12.77 -5.93
CA LEU A 148 -0.78 -11.51 -6.55
C LEU A 148 -0.29 -10.47 -5.53
N ILE A 149 -0.83 -10.50 -4.32
CA ILE A 149 -0.41 -9.65 -3.19
C ILE A 149 1.08 -9.81 -2.89
N SER A 150 1.65 -11.00 -3.04
CA SER A 150 3.07 -11.23 -2.74
C SER A 150 3.99 -10.51 -3.72
N TYR A 151 3.61 -10.42 -5.00
CA TYR A 151 4.37 -9.65 -5.99
C TYR A 151 4.31 -8.15 -5.70
N LEU A 152 3.10 -7.64 -5.42
CA LEU A 152 2.90 -6.24 -5.05
C LEU A 152 3.67 -5.87 -3.79
N ALA A 153 3.61 -6.71 -2.74
CA ALA A 153 4.34 -6.48 -1.49
C ALA A 153 5.85 -6.51 -1.72
N LYS A 154 6.37 -7.45 -2.52
CA LYS A 154 7.79 -7.49 -2.89
C LYS A 154 8.23 -6.19 -3.57
N ALA A 155 7.49 -5.74 -4.57
CA ALA A 155 7.77 -4.48 -5.25
C ALA A 155 7.71 -3.28 -4.30
N LEU A 156 6.72 -3.25 -3.40
CA LEU A 156 6.56 -2.18 -2.44
C LEU A 156 7.71 -2.12 -1.44
N PHE A 157 8.12 -3.24 -0.84
CA PHE A 157 9.26 -3.25 0.10
C PHE A 157 10.58 -2.88 -0.58
N TRP A 158 10.75 -3.28 -1.84
CA TRP A 158 11.87 -2.80 -2.66
C TRP A 158 11.79 -1.28 -2.85
N TYR A 159 10.62 -0.76 -3.23
CA TYR A 159 10.40 0.66 -3.42
C TYR A 159 10.67 1.46 -2.14
N ALA A 160 10.16 0.99 -1.00
CA ALA A 160 10.37 1.61 0.31
C ALA A 160 11.87 1.73 0.64
N ARG A 161 12.66 0.69 0.33
CA ARG A 161 14.11 0.73 0.51
C ARG A 161 14.77 1.73 -0.45
N MET A 162 14.36 1.76 -1.71
CA MET A 162 14.92 2.68 -2.69
C MET A 162 14.57 4.15 -2.40
N THR A 163 13.51 4.42 -1.65
CA THR A 163 13.11 5.77 -1.22
C THR A 163 13.49 6.08 0.23
N ASP A 164 14.44 5.34 0.81
CA ASP A 164 15.00 5.55 2.15
C ASP A 164 13.93 5.66 3.26
N VAL A 165 12.88 4.83 3.17
CA VAL A 165 11.89 4.71 4.25
C VAL A 165 12.42 3.79 5.34
N ASP A 166 12.40 4.28 6.56
CA ASP A 166 12.82 3.56 7.77
C ASP A 166 11.69 2.68 8.29
N ASP A 167 10.44 3.12 8.15
CA ASP A 167 9.26 2.45 8.70
C ASP A 167 8.12 2.29 7.72
N VAL A 168 7.72 1.04 7.50
CA VAL A 168 6.50 0.72 6.76
C VAL A 168 5.41 0.36 7.77
N CYS A 169 4.37 1.19 7.85
CA CYS A 169 3.25 1.04 8.76
C CYS A 169 1.99 0.59 8.04
N ILE A 170 1.15 -0.20 8.72
CA ILE A 170 -0.18 -0.60 8.24
C ILE A 170 -1.18 -0.53 9.39
N MET A 171 -2.43 -0.18 9.06
CA MET A 171 -3.57 -0.28 9.96
C MET A 171 -4.54 -1.32 9.41
N VAL A 172 -4.72 -2.40 10.15
CA VAL A 172 -5.44 -3.58 9.65
C VAL A 172 -6.51 -4.04 10.63
N ASN A 173 -7.59 -4.64 10.11
CA ASN A 173 -8.57 -5.27 10.97
C ASN A 173 -7.92 -6.41 11.80
N PRO A 174 -8.26 -6.58 13.10
CA PRO A 174 -7.69 -7.61 13.98
C PRO A 174 -7.67 -9.02 13.37
N LYS A 175 -8.70 -9.38 12.58
CA LYS A 175 -8.79 -10.69 11.92
C LYS A 175 -7.67 -10.98 10.91
N HIS A 176 -6.95 -9.94 10.46
CA HIS A 176 -5.87 -10.03 9.48
C HIS A 176 -4.46 -9.88 10.08
N VAL A 177 -4.34 -9.51 11.36
CA VAL A 177 -3.04 -9.29 12.03
C VAL A 177 -2.11 -10.49 11.85
N ARG A 178 -2.62 -11.70 12.10
CA ARG A 178 -1.84 -12.94 11.95
C ARG A 178 -1.24 -13.11 10.55
N PHE A 179 -1.96 -12.73 9.50
CA PHE A 179 -1.46 -12.82 8.13
C PHE A 179 -0.24 -11.92 7.93
N TYR A 180 -0.33 -10.65 8.32
CA TYR A 180 0.77 -9.69 8.16
C TYR A 180 2.00 -10.05 9.02
N LYS A 181 1.80 -10.48 10.26
CA LYS A 181 2.91 -10.89 11.15
C LYS A 181 3.58 -12.19 10.71
N GLU A 182 2.84 -13.15 10.15
CA GLU A 182 3.40 -14.45 9.75
C GLU A 182 3.95 -14.48 8.32
N ILE A 183 3.49 -13.59 7.43
CA ILE A 183 3.90 -13.55 6.01
C ILE A 183 4.89 -12.42 5.71
N PHE A 184 4.64 -11.24 6.27
CA PHE A 184 5.45 -10.03 6.00
C PHE A 184 6.20 -9.56 7.25
N LEU A 185 6.24 -10.39 8.29
CA LEU A 185 7.01 -10.18 9.53
C LEU A 185 6.77 -8.81 10.19
N PHE A 186 5.57 -8.25 10.02
CA PHE A 186 5.15 -7.05 10.75
C PHE A 186 5.15 -7.31 12.26
N GLU A 187 5.46 -6.27 13.02
CA GLU A 187 5.47 -6.23 14.47
C GLU A 187 4.33 -5.34 14.98
N ASP A 188 3.92 -5.53 16.23
CA ASP A 188 2.87 -4.69 16.82
C ASP A 188 3.40 -3.26 16.99
N PHE A 189 2.59 -2.27 16.62
CA PHE A 189 2.97 -0.85 16.68
C PHE A 189 2.00 -0.02 17.52
N GLY A 190 0.71 -0.32 17.44
CA GLY A 190 -0.34 0.27 18.29
C GLY A 190 -1.39 -0.76 18.64
N GLU A 191 -2.04 -0.56 19.79
CA GLU A 191 -3.09 -1.46 20.30
C GLU A 191 -4.36 -1.39 19.44
N GLU A 192 -5.32 -2.30 19.69
CA GLU A 192 -6.59 -2.26 18.99
C GLU A 192 -7.38 -0.99 19.34
N LYS A 193 -7.73 -0.20 18.32
CA LYS A 193 -8.54 1.02 18.42
C LYS A 193 -9.70 0.95 17.44
N TRP A 194 -10.80 1.64 17.74
CA TRP A 194 -11.90 1.78 16.80
C TRP A 194 -11.53 2.76 15.69
N TYR A 195 -11.79 2.41 14.43
CA TYR A 195 -11.54 3.28 13.28
C TYR A 195 -12.87 3.68 12.63
N ASP A 196 -13.30 4.91 12.88
CA ASP A 196 -14.56 5.47 12.38
C ASP A 196 -14.62 5.50 10.84
N GLY A 197 -13.48 5.69 10.16
CA GLY A 197 -13.42 5.77 8.70
C GLY A 197 -13.88 4.52 7.96
N VAL A 198 -13.92 3.36 8.63
CA VAL A 198 -14.44 2.09 8.10
C VAL A 198 -15.42 1.39 9.05
N ASP A 199 -15.79 2.07 10.13
CA ASP A 199 -16.68 1.59 11.20
C ASP A 199 -16.31 0.18 11.69
N ALA A 200 -15.03 -0.03 11.99
CA ALA A 200 -14.49 -1.32 12.41
C ALA A 200 -13.26 -1.17 13.32
N PRO A 201 -12.91 -2.19 14.13
CA PRO A 201 -11.66 -2.17 14.87
C PRO A 201 -10.47 -2.30 13.94
N ALA A 202 -9.37 -1.66 14.32
CA ALA A 202 -8.11 -1.69 13.63
C ALA A 202 -6.96 -1.91 14.63
N VAL A 203 -5.85 -2.46 14.17
CA VAL A 203 -4.59 -2.63 14.90
C VAL A 203 -3.48 -2.07 14.02
N ALA A 204 -2.59 -1.27 14.61
CA ALA A 204 -1.42 -0.75 13.91
C ALA A 204 -0.26 -1.73 14.00
N LEU A 205 0.36 -2.01 12.85
CA LEU A 205 1.55 -2.83 12.74
C LEU A 205 2.65 -2.07 11.99
N ARG A 206 3.90 -2.43 12.25
CA ARG A 206 5.08 -1.79 11.66
C ARG A 206 6.12 -2.80 11.21
N VAL A 207 6.84 -2.48 10.14
CA VAL A 207 8.12 -3.07 9.77
C VAL A 207 9.19 -1.99 9.90
N ASP A 208 10.25 -2.30 10.64
CA ASP A 208 11.49 -1.54 10.68
C ASP A 208 12.43 -2.03 9.57
N MET A 209 12.68 -1.18 8.58
CA MET A 209 13.41 -1.51 7.37
C MET A 209 14.90 -1.80 7.63
N ASP A 210 15.48 -1.28 8.71
CA ASP A 210 16.87 -1.53 9.11
C ASP A 210 17.13 -3.01 9.43
N THR A 211 16.10 -3.68 9.97
CA THR A 211 16.19 -5.09 10.38
C THR A 211 15.43 -6.04 9.48
N TYR A 212 14.61 -5.51 8.56
CA TYR A 212 13.66 -6.30 7.78
C TYR A 212 14.33 -7.33 6.86
N GLU A 213 15.35 -6.92 6.10
CA GLU A 213 16.06 -7.81 5.18
C GLU A 213 16.63 -9.04 5.90
N ARG A 214 17.29 -8.82 7.04
CA ARG A 214 17.80 -9.91 7.88
C ARG A 214 16.67 -10.81 8.40
N LYS A 215 15.58 -10.24 8.92
CA LYS A 215 14.42 -11.01 9.39
C LYS A 215 13.81 -11.86 8.28
N MET A 216 13.72 -11.32 7.07
CA MET A 216 13.19 -12.02 5.89
C MET A 216 14.12 -13.15 5.45
N THR A 217 15.43 -12.92 5.40
CA THR A 217 16.44 -13.96 5.11
C THR A 217 16.43 -15.06 6.16
N ASP A 218 16.30 -14.75 7.44
CA ASP A 218 16.23 -15.75 8.51
C ASP A 218 14.95 -16.61 8.43
N ALA A 219 13.82 -16.02 8.04
CA ALA A 219 12.54 -16.70 7.96
C ALA A 219 12.35 -17.51 6.66
N TYR A 220 12.82 -16.97 5.53
CA TYR A 220 12.55 -17.50 4.18
C TYR A 220 13.81 -17.92 3.41
N GLY A 221 15.02 -17.56 3.85
CA GLY A 221 16.26 -17.81 3.11
C GLY A 221 16.46 -16.85 1.93
N GLU A 222 17.69 -16.75 1.43
CA GLU A 222 18.09 -15.78 0.39
C GLU A 222 17.35 -16.00 -0.95
N ALA A 223 17.19 -17.24 -1.38
CA ALA A 223 16.64 -17.59 -2.71
C ALA A 223 15.13 -17.33 -2.90
N ASP A 224 14.36 -17.10 -1.82
CA ASP A 224 12.90 -16.99 -1.89
C ASP A 224 12.40 -15.54 -2.01
N PHE A 225 13.25 -14.57 -1.66
CA PHE A 225 12.99 -13.15 -1.87
C PHE A 225 13.72 -12.57 -3.09
N ASP A 226 14.68 -13.32 -3.64
CA ASP A 226 15.31 -13.05 -4.93
C ASP A 226 14.37 -13.44 -6.09
N THR A 227 13.16 -12.89 -6.06
CA THR A 227 12.49 -12.61 -7.33
C THR A 227 13.26 -11.43 -7.85
N ASP A 228 14.12 -11.66 -8.82
CA ASP A 228 14.82 -10.60 -9.55
C ASP A 228 13.75 -9.66 -10.13
N LEU A 229 13.32 -8.72 -9.29
CA LEU A 229 12.28 -7.75 -9.57
C LEU A 229 12.78 -6.85 -10.70
N LEU A 230 14.09 -6.61 -10.76
CA LEU A 230 14.74 -5.95 -11.88
C LEU A 230 14.52 -6.74 -13.17
N SER A 231 14.75 -8.06 -13.22
CA SER A 231 14.34 -8.92 -14.35
C SER A 231 12.83 -8.87 -14.60
N PHE A 232 12.00 -8.88 -13.55
CA PHE A 232 10.55 -8.83 -13.72
C PHE A 232 10.11 -7.51 -14.36
N PHE A 233 10.63 -6.37 -13.90
CA PHE A 233 10.34 -5.04 -14.43
C PHE A 233 10.97 -4.80 -15.81
N THR A 234 12.19 -5.28 -16.08
CA THR A 234 12.84 -5.15 -17.38
C THR A 234 12.24 -6.08 -18.44
N LYS A 235 11.90 -7.33 -18.10
CA LYS A 235 11.25 -8.29 -19.02
C LYS A 235 9.78 -7.97 -19.30
N VAL A 236 9.08 -7.33 -18.36
CA VAL A 236 7.67 -6.96 -18.53
C VAL A 236 7.49 -5.65 -19.29
N ASN A 237 8.41 -4.69 -19.15
CA ASN A 237 8.25 -3.36 -19.77
C ASN A 237 9.17 -3.10 -20.98
N ASN A 238 10.09 -3.99 -21.35
CA ASN A 238 11.06 -3.75 -22.44
C ASN A 238 11.78 -2.39 -22.35
N VAL A 239 11.97 -1.87 -21.13
CA VAL A 239 12.66 -0.59 -20.93
C VAL A 239 14.15 -0.87 -20.83
N ILE A 240 14.90 -0.45 -21.85
CA ILE A 240 16.35 -0.30 -21.75
C ILE A 240 16.58 1.02 -20.98
N LEU A 241 16.95 0.91 -19.71
CA LEU A 241 17.40 2.09 -18.94
C LEU A 241 18.78 2.50 -19.49
N ASP A 242 18.92 3.76 -19.87
CA ASP A 242 20.24 4.30 -20.24
C ASP A 242 21.08 4.38 -18.96
N PRO A 243 22.23 3.69 -18.87
CA PRO A 243 23.06 3.70 -17.68
C PRO A 243 23.63 5.08 -17.34
N ASN A 244 23.54 6.07 -18.24
CA ASN A 244 24.03 7.43 -18.05
C ASN A 244 22.96 8.42 -17.56
N ILE A 245 21.70 7.99 -17.41
CA ILE A 245 20.61 8.84 -16.92
C ILE A 245 20.30 8.48 -15.47
N GLU A 246 20.42 9.45 -14.57
CA GLU A 246 19.87 9.32 -13.22
C GLU A 246 18.34 9.42 -13.29
N TYR A 247 17.66 8.34 -12.93
CA TYR A 247 16.21 8.30 -12.85
C TYR A 247 15.79 8.60 -11.40
N PRO A 248 14.95 9.61 -11.15
CA PRO A 248 14.45 9.87 -9.80
C PRO A 248 13.59 8.68 -9.35
N ILE A 249 14.01 8.04 -8.27
CA ILE A 249 13.32 6.86 -7.71
C ILE A 249 12.02 7.29 -7.02
N LYS A 250 12.10 8.37 -6.22
CA LYS A 250 10.97 8.89 -5.47
C LYS A 250 9.96 9.50 -6.44
N ARG A 251 8.72 9.04 -6.39
CA ARG A 251 7.62 9.62 -7.16
C ARG A 251 7.35 11.01 -6.59
N THR A 252 7.46 12.01 -7.45
CA THR A 252 7.16 13.42 -7.13
C THR A 252 6.32 14.09 -8.19
N LEU A 253 6.06 13.39 -9.31
CA LEU A 253 5.27 13.89 -10.41
C LEU A 253 3.79 13.89 -10.04
N PRO A 254 3.12 15.06 -10.08
CA PRO A 254 1.68 15.14 -9.89
C PRO A 254 0.94 14.33 -10.95
N LEU A 255 -0.25 13.86 -10.59
CA LEU A 255 -1.18 13.31 -11.58
C LEU A 255 -1.59 14.39 -12.59
N ASP A 256 -1.95 13.98 -13.79
CA ASP A 256 -2.48 14.92 -14.77
C ASP A 256 -3.73 15.63 -14.22
N MET A 257 -3.86 16.91 -14.53
CA MET A 257 -4.89 17.73 -13.93
C MET A 257 -6.30 17.30 -14.35
N SER A 258 -6.47 16.77 -15.56
CA SER A 258 -7.77 16.22 -15.97
C SER A 258 -8.15 14.99 -15.13
N THR A 259 -7.16 14.16 -14.76
CA THR A 259 -7.34 12.98 -13.92
C THR A 259 -7.77 13.38 -12.51
N VAL A 260 -7.06 14.33 -11.89
CA VAL A 260 -7.41 14.81 -10.54
C VAL A 260 -8.78 15.47 -10.54
N LYS A 261 -9.09 16.31 -11.53
CA LYS A 261 -10.41 16.92 -11.67
C LYS A 261 -11.50 15.86 -11.83
N GLY A 262 -11.24 14.80 -12.58
CA GLY A 262 -12.14 13.66 -12.73
C GLY A 262 -12.45 12.97 -11.40
N PHE A 263 -11.44 12.71 -10.57
CA PHE A 263 -11.64 12.11 -9.26
C PHE A 263 -12.37 13.04 -8.27
N ILE A 264 -11.94 14.30 -8.17
CA ILE A 264 -12.58 15.30 -7.31
C ILE A 264 -14.05 15.53 -7.72
N THR A 265 -14.36 15.57 -9.01
CA THR A 265 -15.75 15.71 -9.49
C THR A 265 -16.63 14.52 -9.07
N LYS A 266 -16.05 13.31 -9.03
CA LYS A 266 -16.76 12.10 -8.60
C LYS A 266 -16.91 12.00 -7.07
N ARG A 267 -16.04 12.68 -6.31
CA ARG A 267 -15.99 12.67 -4.84
C ARG A 267 -15.61 14.05 -4.28
N PRO A 268 -16.48 15.07 -4.43
CA PRO A 268 -16.17 16.44 -4.00
C PRO A 268 -15.98 16.54 -2.48
N GLU A 269 -16.58 15.64 -1.71
CA GLU A 269 -16.48 15.57 -0.25
C GLU A 269 -15.03 15.38 0.25
N LEU A 270 -14.13 14.88 -0.59
CA LEU A 270 -12.71 14.74 -0.23
C LEU A 270 -12.05 16.09 0.07
N LEU A 271 -12.51 17.17 -0.58
CA LEU A 271 -11.98 18.50 -0.32
C LEU A 271 -12.44 19.08 1.02
N GLU A 272 -13.64 18.70 1.47
CA GLU A 272 -14.25 19.20 2.72
C GLU A 272 -13.52 18.67 3.96
N THR A 273 -12.80 17.57 3.83
CA THR A 273 -12.04 16.94 4.92
C THR A 273 -10.63 17.50 5.12
N MET A 274 -10.18 18.41 4.25
CA MET A 274 -8.83 18.98 4.30
C MET A 274 -8.74 20.13 5.31
N THR A 275 -7.57 20.29 5.93
CA THR A 275 -7.21 21.53 6.64
C THR A 275 -6.90 22.67 5.66
N GLU A 276 -6.86 23.91 6.14
CA GLU A 276 -6.48 25.07 5.31
C GLU A 276 -5.10 24.89 4.66
N ASP A 277 -4.11 24.40 5.41
CA ASP A 277 -2.76 24.13 4.90
C ASP A 277 -2.75 23.03 3.83
N GLN A 278 -3.54 21.96 4.03
CA GLN A 278 -3.70 20.88 3.06
C GLN A 278 -4.36 21.40 1.79
N GLU A 279 -5.41 22.21 1.91
CA GLU A 279 -6.08 22.80 0.77
C GLU A 279 -5.14 23.73 0.00
N GLN A 280 -4.40 24.60 0.68
CA GLN A 280 -3.44 25.49 0.04
C GLN A 280 -2.35 24.72 -0.70
N LEU A 281 -1.77 23.68 -0.08
CA LEU A 281 -0.76 22.85 -0.73
C LEU A 281 -1.35 22.04 -1.90
N PHE A 282 -2.53 21.43 -1.71
CA PHE A 282 -3.22 20.71 -2.78
C PHE A 282 -3.48 21.62 -3.97
N ARG A 283 -3.90 22.86 -3.70
CA ARG A 283 -4.07 23.88 -4.73
C ARG A 283 -2.74 24.28 -5.37
N MET A 284 -1.66 24.44 -4.61
CA MET A 284 -0.35 24.72 -5.22
C MET A 284 0.13 23.59 -6.15
N ILE A 285 -0.23 22.34 -5.84
CA ILE A 285 0.10 21.18 -6.67
C ILE A 285 -0.78 21.11 -7.94
N TYR A 286 -2.08 21.44 -7.84
CA TYR A 286 -3.10 21.15 -8.86
C TYR A 286 -3.90 22.36 -9.40
N TYR A 287 -3.67 23.59 -8.91
CA TYR A 287 -4.44 24.82 -9.20
C TYR A 287 -3.47 25.89 -9.71
N GLU A 288 -3.59 26.48 -10.91
CA GLU A 288 -4.73 27.11 -11.61
C GLU A 288 -6.05 26.32 -11.82
N ILE A 289 -7.00 26.39 -10.88
CA ILE A 289 -8.42 26.09 -11.20
C ILE A 289 -9.38 27.15 -10.64
N ASN A 290 -9.12 28.44 -10.84
CA ASN A 290 -10.21 29.41 -10.90
C ASN A 290 -10.23 30.04 -12.31
N GLY A 291 -10.59 29.21 -13.29
CA GLY A 291 -11.19 29.66 -14.55
C GLY A 291 -12.70 29.89 -14.41
N ILE A 292 -13.17 30.28 -13.22
CA ILE A 292 -14.44 30.98 -13.04
C ILE A 292 -14.03 32.43 -12.78
N GLU A 293 -14.41 33.29 -13.72
CA GLU A 293 -14.16 34.73 -13.78
C GLU A 293 -14.20 35.39 -12.39
N SER A 294 -13.06 35.85 -11.88
CA SER A 294 -13.07 37.05 -11.05
C SER A 294 -13.01 38.24 -12.00
N GLY A 295 -14.19 38.63 -12.47
CA GLY A 295 -14.42 40.00 -12.90
C GLY A 295 -14.11 40.92 -11.72
N PHE A 296 -12.91 41.49 -11.73
CA PHE A 296 -12.66 42.80 -11.17
C PHE A 296 -12.36 43.74 -12.34
N THR A 297 -13.44 44.32 -12.84
CA THR A 297 -13.42 45.67 -13.40
C THR A 297 -12.88 46.65 -12.35
N HIS A 298 -12.02 47.53 -12.85
CA HIS A 298 -11.36 48.71 -12.25
C HIS A 298 -10.10 48.47 -11.44
#